data_AF-A0A399EJT4-F1
#
_entry.id   AF-A0A399EJT4-F1
#
_cell.length_a   1.000
_cell.length_b   1.000
_cell.length_c   1.000
_cell.angle_alpha   90.00
_cell.angle_beta   90.00
_cell.angle_gamma   90.00
#
_symmetry.space_group_name_H-M   'P 1'
#
loop_
_entity.id
_entity.type
_entity.pdbx_description
1 polymer ?
#
loop_
_entity_poly.entity_id
_entity_poly.type
_entity_poly.pdbx_seq_one_letter_code
_entity_poly.pdbx_strand_id
1 'polypeptide(L)' 'MRTTIYLPDDLAHVVEAYLKEHPETSLSALVQEALEARLRRNPAALLELAGIVEKAKVNAGEGAEDRYLQER' A
#
# COMPACT_ATOMS: atom_id res chain seq x y z
N MET A 1 17.54 -0.54 -12.35
CA MET A 1 17.55 -1.50 -13.49
C MET A 1 16.77 -0.90 -14.65
N ARG A 2 16.99 -1.34 -15.90
CA ARG A 2 16.15 -0.96 -17.06
C ARG A 2 15.35 -2.18 -17.52
N THR A 3 14.04 -2.03 -17.61
CA THR A 3 13.12 -3.08 -18.07
C THR A 3 12.07 -2.46 -18.99
N THR A 4 11.61 -3.21 -19.97
CA THR A 4 10.52 -2.82 -20.87
C THR A 4 9.28 -3.60 -20.49
N ILE A 5 8.15 -2.91 -20.36
CA ILE A 5 6.86 -3.52 -20.03
C ILE A 5 5.87 -3.22 -21.14
N TYR A 6 4.89 -4.10 -21.31
CA TYR A 6 3.73 -3.84 -22.16
C TYR A 6 2.70 -3.03 -21.36
N LEU A 7 2.13 -1.99 -21.98
CA LEU A 7 1.05 -1.20 -21.44
C LEU A 7 -0.17 -1.35 -22.35
N PRO A 8 -1.34 -1.77 -21.85
CA PRO A 8 -2.56 -1.84 -22.66
C PRO A 8 -2.90 -0.49 -23.29
N ASP A 9 -3.42 -0.49 -24.51
CA ASP A 9 -3.66 0.72 -25.30
C ASP A 9 -4.51 1.74 -24.53
N ASP A 10 -5.60 1.32 -23.90
CA ASP A 10 -6.47 2.23 -23.13
C ASP A 10 -5.70 2.98 -22.04
N LEU A 11 -4.82 2.28 -21.33
CA LEU A 11 -4.00 2.87 -20.28
C LEU A 11 -2.89 3.76 -20.86
N ALA A 12 -2.33 3.39 -22.01
CA ALA A 12 -1.34 4.21 -22.70
C ALA A 12 -1.91 5.57 -23.10
N HIS A 13 -3.13 5.62 -23.63
CA HIS A 13 -3.80 6.87 -24.00
C HIS A 13 -4.00 7.80 -22.80
N VAL A 14 -4.42 7.24 -21.66
CA VAL A 14 -4.61 8.01 -20.42
C VAL A 14 -3.29 8.57 -19.91
N VAL A 15 -2.23 7.75 -19.94
CA VAL A 15 -0.88 8.17 -19.52
C VAL A 15 -0.33 9.25 -20.44
N GLU A 16 -0.52 9.14 -21.75
CA GLU A 16 -0.11 10.17 -22.70
C GLU A 16 -0.82 11.50 -22.48
N ALA A 17 -2.13 11.46 -22.21
CA ALA A 17 -2.90 12.67 -21.89
C ALA A 17 -2.35 13.35 -20.63
N TYR A 18 -2.12 12.56 -19.56
CA TYR A 18 -1.55 13.07 -18.32
C TYR A 18 -0.17 13.72 -18.53
N LEU A 19 0.73 13.08 -19.29
CA LEU A 19 2.08 13.62 -19.54
C LEU A 19 2.07 14.88 -20.41
N LYS A 20 1.04 15.08 -21.25
CA LYS A 20 0.86 16.35 -21.99
C LYS A 20 0.44 17.49 -21.07
N GLU A 21 -0.37 17.20 -20.06
CA GLU A 21 -0.81 18.17 -19.05
C GLU A 21 0.29 18.48 -18.02
N HIS A 22 1.20 17.52 -17.80
CA HIS A 22 2.31 17.60 -16.83
C HIS A 22 3.67 17.41 -17.50
N PRO A 23 4.14 18.37 -18.32
CA PRO A 23 5.38 18.24 -19.10
C PRO A 23 6.65 18.14 -18.24
N GLU A 24 6.58 18.54 -16.98
CA GLU A 24 7.64 18.38 -15.97
C GLU A 24 7.81 16.92 -15.50
N THR A 25 6.79 16.09 -15.71
CA THR A 25 6.80 14.69 -15.29
C THR A 25 7.19 13.79 -16.44
N SER A 26 8.08 12.82 -16.19
CA SER A 26 8.42 11.77 -17.15
C SER A 26 7.67 10.47 -16.83
N LEU A 27 7.45 9.63 -17.83
CA LEU A 27 6.89 8.28 -17.63
C LEU A 27 7.66 7.48 -16.57
N SER A 28 8.99 7.59 -16.57
CA SER A 28 9.84 6.93 -15.58
C SER A 28 9.56 7.43 -14.16
N ALA A 29 9.39 8.73 -13.96
CA ALA A 29 9.08 9.31 -12.66
C ALA A 29 7.68 8.88 -12.18
N LEU A 30 6.68 8.92 -13.07
CA LEU A 30 5.33 8.45 -12.78
C LEU A 30 5.29 6.98 -12.35
N VAL A 31 6.00 6.11 -13.07
CA VAL A 31 6.10 4.68 -12.73
C VAL A 31 6.84 4.48 -11.41
N GLN A 32 7.92 5.22 -11.16
CA GLN A 32 8.65 5.16 -9.88
C GLN A 32 7.75 5.55 -8.71
N GLU A 33 7.01 6.65 -8.82
CA GLU A 33 6.07 7.09 -7.78
C GLU A 33 4.98 6.05 -7.52
N ALA A 34 4.38 5.50 -8.58
CA ALA A 34 3.35 4.47 -8.46
C ALA A 34 3.88 3.20 -7.78
N LEU A 35 5.10 2.77 -8.14
CA LEU A 35 5.76 1.63 -7.52
C LEU A 35 6.15 1.91 -6.07
N GLU A 36 6.68 3.09 -5.78
CA GLU A 36 6.97 3.51 -4.41
C GLU A 36 5.71 3.53 -3.56
N ALA A 37 4.62 4.15 -4.02
CA ALA A 37 3.36 4.17 -3.30
C ALA A 37 2.79 2.76 -3.08
N ARG A 38 2.91 1.88 -4.08
CA ARG A 38 2.38 0.52 -4.01
C ARG A 38 3.21 -0.42 -3.15
N LEU A 39 4.54 -0.27 -3.16
CA LEU A 39 5.50 -1.15 -2.48
C LEU A 39 5.97 -0.62 -1.12
N ARG A 40 5.99 0.70 -0.89
CA ARG A 40 6.27 1.31 0.42
C ARG A 40 5.13 1.15 1.42
N ARG A 41 3.93 0.73 0.99
CA ARG A 41 2.95 0.14 1.92
C ARG A 41 3.51 -1.19 2.42
N ASN A 42 4.51 -1.11 3.30
CA ASN A 42 5.07 -2.22 4.03
C ASN A 42 4.33 -2.27 5.38
N PRO A 43 3.29 -3.12 5.52
CA PRO A 43 2.64 -3.29 6.80
C PRO A 43 3.64 -3.72 7.88
N ALA A 44 4.74 -4.39 7.54
CA ALA A 44 5.78 -4.72 8.52
C ALA A 44 6.47 -3.48 9.11
N ALA A 45 6.71 -2.43 8.31
CA ALA A 45 7.28 -1.18 8.84
C ALA A 45 6.28 -0.41 9.72
N LEU A 46 4.98 -0.50 9.42
CA LEU A 46 3.92 0.01 10.29
C LEU A 46 3.79 -0.82 11.58
N LEU A 47 3.94 -2.14 11.50
CA LEU A 47 3.91 -3.07 12.64
C LEU A 47 5.17 -2.93 13.52
N GLU A 48 6.33 -2.65 12.92
CA GLU A 48 7.60 -2.38 13.59
C GLU A 48 7.59 -1.01 14.28
N LEU A 49 7.10 0.04 13.60
CA LEU A 49 6.82 1.35 14.21
C LEU A 49 5.77 1.23 15.32
N ALA A 50 4.78 0.35 15.14
CA ALA A 50 3.76 0.11 16.14
C ALA A 50 4.34 -0.53 17.41
N GLY A 51 5.52 -1.19 17.39
CA GLY A 51 6.34 -1.55 18.57
C GLY A 51 5.64 -2.22 19.76
N ILE A 52 4.40 -2.66 19.56
CA ILE A 52 3.40 -3.02 20.56
C ILE A 52 2.64 -4.10 19.81
N VAL A 53 3.13 -5.33 19.71
CA VAL A 53 2.95 -6.34 20.75
C VAL A 53 3.68 -7.60 20.26
N GLU A 54 4.92 -7.86 20.68
CA GLU A 54 5.48 -9.22 20.60
C GLU A 54 5.13 -10.06 21.84
N LYS A 55 4.59 -9.44 22.89
CA LYS A 55 4.21 -10.09 24.16
C LYS A 55 2.90 -9.52 24.73
N ALA A 56 1.79 -9.63 24.02
CA ALA A 56 0.50 -9.47 24.69
C ALA A 56 0.34 -10.74 25.49
N LYS A 57 0.28 -10.58 26.81
CA LYS A 57 0.10 -11.67 27.76
C LYS A 57 -1.27 -12.36 27.60
N VAL A 58 -2.17 -11.77 26.81
CA VAL A 58 -3.55 -12.20 26.56
C VAL A 58 -3.93 -11.91 25.12
N ASN A 59 -4.63 -12.84 24.47
CA ASN A 59 -5.16 -12.62 23.13
C ASN A 59 -6.19 -11.49 23.16
N ALA A 60 -6.24 -10.64 22.14
CA ALA A 60 -7.23 -9.55 22.05
C ALA A 60 -8.69 -10.06 22.09
N GLY A 61 -8.93 -11.32 21.73
CA GLY A 61 -10.24 -11.97 21.89
C GLY A 61 -10.57 -12.46 23.30
N GLU A 62 -9.60 -12.53 24.22
CA GLU A 62 -9.82 -13.01 25.60
C GLU A 62 -10.36 -11.94 26.55
N GLY A 63 -10.43 -10.68 26.13
CA GLY A 63 -10.99 -9.56 26.91
C GLY A 63 -12.07 -8.77 26.17
N ALA A 64 -12.53 -9.24 25.02
CA ALA A 64 -13.60 -8.57 24.27
C ALA A 64 -14.91 -8.62 25.08
N GLU A 65 -15.49 -7.45 25.35
CA GLU A 65 -16.74 -7.32 26.11
C GLU A 65 -17.90 -8.12 25.48
N ASP A 66 -17.84 -8.31 24.16
CA ASP A 66 -18.77 -9.14 23.38
C ASP A 66 -18.83 -10.61 23.84
N ARG A 67 -17.77 -11.11 24.47
CA ARG A 67 -17.72 -12.50 24.98
C ARG A 67 -18.58 -12.69 26.23
N TYR A 68 -18.78 -11.64 27.03
CA TYR A 68 -19.61 -11.69 28.24
C TYR A 68 -21.12 -11.74 27.95
N LEU A 69 -21.53 -11.42 26.71
CA LEU A 69 -22.94 -11.47 26.32
C LEU A 69 -23.42 -12.85 25.87
N GLN A 70 -22.52 -13.81 25.64
CA GLN A 70 -22.89 -15.17 25.22
C GLN A 70 -23.07 -16.17 26.36
N GLU A 71 -22.67 -15.84 27.59
CA GLU A 71 -22.74 -16.76 28.75
C GLU A 71 -23.82 -16.38 29.79
N ARG A 72 -24.85 -15.62 29.40
CA ARG A 72 -26.01 -15.30 30.26
C ARG A 72 -27.31 -15.95 29.80
#